data_AF-A0A8T7GCH1-F1
#
_entry.id   AF-A0A8T7GCH1-F1
#
_cell.length_a   1.000
_cell.length_b   1.000
_cell.length_c   1.000
_cell.angle_alpha   90.00
_cell.angle_beta   90.00
_cell.angle_gamma   90.00
#
_symmetry.space_group_name_H-M   'P 1'
#
loop_
_entity.id
_entity.type
_entity.pdbx_description
1 polymer ?
#
loop_
_entity_poly.entity_id
_entity_poly.type
_entity_poly.pdbx_seq_one_letter_code
_entity_poly.pdbx_strand_id
1 'polypeptide(L)'
;MLPPAFAVSIKAADGEYMVAVVCDDHKDVFGLKVASLQAAGKLPSGTIHFDRIKAVVTDCVTGMNDDYIDIELNRGINSDRKI
;
A
#
# COMPACT_ATOMS: atom_id res chain seq x y z
N MET A 1 0.74 -1.04 17.78
CA MET A 1 0.93 -0.38 16.46
C MET A 1 -0.04 -1.06 15.50
N LEU A 2 -1.03 -0.33 14.99
CA LEU A 2 -2.03 -0.91 14.08
C LEU A 2 -1.45 -1.04 12.66
N PRO A 3 -1.88 -2.06 11.89
CA PRO A 3 -1.49 -2.16 10.50
C PRO A 3 -2.07 -0.99 9.67
N PRO A 4 -1.45 -0.67 8.53
CA PRO A 4 -2.03 0.20 7.52
C PRO A 4 -3.47 -0.18 7.16
N ALA A 5 -4.37 0.81 7.18
CA ALA A 5 -5.77 0.64 6.83
C ALA A 5 -6.16 1.47 5.60
N PHE A 6 -5.44 2.57 5.31
CA PHE A 6 -5.73 3.44 4.18
C PHE A 6 -4.48 3.86 3.42
N ALA A 7 -4.57 3.86 2.10
CA ALA A 7 -3.74 4.71 1.24
C ALA A 7 -4.40 6.07 1.13
N VAL A 8 -3.62 7.14 1.28
CA VAL A 8 -4.11 8.52 1.25
C VAL A 8 -3.51 9.24 0.06
N SER A 9 -4.36 9.85 -0.74
CA SER A 9 -3.99 10.64 -1.90
C SER A 9 -4.66 12.02 -1.89
N ILE A 10 -4.13 12.91 -2.73
CA ILE A 10 -4.74 14.21 -3.02
C ILE A 10 -5.11 14.21 -4.50
N LYS A 11 -6.40 14.37 -4.79
CA LYS A 11 -6.92 14.59 -6.15
C LYS A 11 -6.85 16.08 -6.46
N ALA A 12 -5.92 16.46 -7.32
CA ALA A 12 -5.71 17.82 -7.79
C ALA A 12 -6.13 17.95 -9.27
N ALA A 13 -6.03 19.16 -9.83
CA ALA A 13 -6.45 19.42 -11.21
C ALA A 13 -5.56 18.72 -12.26
N ASP A 14 -4.29 18.47 -11.93
CA ASP A 14 -3.27 17.93 -12.82
C ASP A 14 -2.97 16.44 -12.57
N GLY A 15 -3.59 15.83 -11.55
CA GLY A 15 -3.39 14.42 -11.25
C GLY A 15 -3.79 14.03 -9.83
N GLU A 16 -3.44 12.80 -9.47
CA GLU A 16 -3.64 12.23 -8.13
C GLU A 16 -2.30 11.86 -7.51
N TYR A 17 -2.04 12.38 -6.31
CA TYR A 17 -0.75 12.25 -5.65
C TYR A 17 -0.91 11.44 -4.35
N MET A 18 -0.28 10.27 -4.26
CA MET A 18 -0.20 9.52 -3.01
C MET A 18 0.69 10.27 -2.02
N VAL A 19 0.20 10.49 -0.80
CA VAL A 19 0.91 11.27 0.23
C VAL A 19 1.24 10.47 1.47
N ALA A 20 0.46 9.44 1.79
CA ALA A 20 0.73 8.60 2.95
C ALA A 20 -0.01 7.27 2.90
N VAL A 21 0.38 6.39 3.82
CA VAL A 21 -0.36 5.20 4.21
C VAL A 21 -0.56 5.28 5.73
N VAL A 22 -1.80 5.16 6.21
CA VAL A 22 -2.16 5.38 7.61
C VAL A 22 -3.01 4.24 8.18
N CYS A 23 -2.95 4.02 9.49
CA CYS A 23 -3.89 3.15 10.20
C CYS A 23 -5.20 3.88 10.51
N ASP A 24 -6.23 3.14 10.98
CA ASP A 24 -7.53 3.72 11.33
C ASP A 24 -7.39 4.87 12.35
N ASP A 25 -6.61 4.68 13.43
CA ASP A 25 -6.42 5.68 14.49
C ASP A 25 -5.84 7.02 14.03
N HIS A 26 -5.03 7.02 12.95
CA HIS A 26 -4.36 8.22 12.48
C HIS A 26 -5.06 8.90 11.30
N LYS A 27 -6.17 8.35 10.81
CA LYS A 27 -6.86 8.82 9.61
C LYS A 27 -7.30 10.29 9.72
N ASP A 28 -8.03 10.63 10.77
CA ASP A 28 -8.64 11.96 10.91
C ASP A 28 -7.60 13.04 11.22
N VAL A 29 -6.65 12.74 12.11
CA VAL A 29 -5.52 13.63 12.44
C VAL A 29 -4.66 13.88 11.21
N PHE A 30 -4.43 12.87 10.38
CA PHE A 30 -3.70 13.03 9.12
C PHE A 30 -4.45 13.92 8.14
N GLY A 31 -5.77 13.77 8.01
CA GLY A 31 -6.61 14.65 7.19
C GLY A 31 -6.48 16.12 7.56
N LEU A 32 -6.49 16.43 8.86
CA LEU A 32 -6.26 17.79 9.38
C LEU A 32 -4.87 18.31 9.00
N LYS A 33 -3.84 17.45 9.09
CA LYS A 33 -2.48 17.82 8.72
C LYS A 33 -2.35 18.13 7.23
N VAL A 34 -2.96 17.32 6.37
CA VAL A 34 -2.96 17.57 4.92
C VAL A 34 -3.65 18.88 4.59
N ALA A 35 -4.82 19.16 5.20
CA ALA A 35 -5.53 20.42 4.99
C ALA A 35 -4.68 21.64 5.41
N SER A 36 -3.99 21.56 6.55
CA SER A 36 -3.05 22.59 7.00
C SER A 36 -1.88 22.79 6.02
N LEU A 37 -1.35 21.71 5.44
CA LEU A 37 -0.25 21.78 4.48
C LEU A 37 -0.70 22.33 3.12
N GLN A 38 -1.92 22.02 2.67
CA GLN A 38 -2.52 22.62 1.48
C GLN A 38 -2.74 24.13 1.67
N ALA A 39 -3.27 24.55 2.84
CA ALA A 39 -3.43 25.96 3.17
C ALA A 39 -2.09 26.71 3.21
N ALA A 40 -1.00 26.03 3.60
CA ALA A 40 0.35 26.58 3.59
C ALA A 40 1.06 26.49 2.21
N GLY A 41 0.39 26.00 1.16
CA GLY A 41 0.99 25.82 -0.17
C GLY A 41 2.09 24.77 -0.25
N LYS A 42 2.19 23.87 0.74
CA LYS A 42 3.21 22.80 0.81
C LYS A 42 2.77 21.49 0.16
N LEU A 43 1.46 21.34 -0.08
CA LEU A 43 0.87 20.24 -0.83
C LEU A 43 -0.06 20.82 -1.90
N PRO A 44 -0.26 20.12 -3.04
CA PRO A 44 -1.19 20.54 -4.07
C PRO A 44 -2.59 20.78 -3.50
N SER A 45 -3.24 21.86 -3.89
CA SER A 45 -4.65 22.09 -3.55
C SER A 45 -5.52 21.06 -4.25
N GLY A 46 -6.44 20.45 -3.52
CA GLY A 46 -7.24 19.34 -4.02
C GLY A 46 -8.01 18.64 -2.91
N THR A 47 -8.75 17.61 -3.26
CA THR A 47 -9.55 16.84 -2.30
C THR A 47 -8.75 15.67 -1.76
N ILE A 48 -8.76 15.50 -0.43
CA ILE A 48 -8.14 14.34 0.22
C ILE A 48 -8.99 13.10 -0.05
N HIS A 49 -8.37 12.04 -0.53
CA HIS A 49 -9.00 10.76 -0.82
C HIS A 49 -8.38 9.67 0.08
N PHE A 50 -9.23 8.86 0.72
CA PHE A 50 -8.83 7.77 1.61
C PHE A 50 -9.31 6.45 1.04
N ASP A 51 -8.40 5.66 0.51
CA ASP A 51 -8.69 4.33 -0.04
C ASP A 51 -8.38 3.26 0.98
N ARG A 52 -9.40 2.48 1.38
CA ARG A 52 -9.21 1.37 2.32
C ARG A 52 -8.34 0.30 1.68
N ILE A 53 -7.25 -0.05 2.35
CA ILE A 53 -6.36 -1.13 1.95
C ILE A 53 -7.08 -2.45 2.19
N LYS A 54 -7.14 -3.28 1.14
CA LYS A 54 -7.54 -4.67 1.21
C LYS A 54 -6.28 -5.51 1.13
N ALA A 55 -5.72 -5.85 2.29
CA ALA A 55 -4.51 -6.64 2.35
C ALA A 55 -4.78 -8.03 1.73
N VAL A 56 -4.05 -8.35 0.66
CA VAL A 56 -3.93 -9.70 0.13
C VAL A 56 -2.54 -10.16 0.49
N VAL A 57 -2.45 -11.25 1.25
CA VAL A 57 -1.16 -11.85 1.60
C VAL A 57 -0.89 -12.94 0.57
N THR A 58 0.22 -12.80 -0.13
CA THR A 58 0.80 -13.86 -0.96
C THR A 58 2.13 -14.23 -0.35
N ASP A 59 2.47 -15.51 -0.37
CA ASP A 59 3.82 -15.91 0.04
C ASP A 59 4.83 -15.28 -0.92
N CYS A 60 5.87 -14.67 -0.35
CA CYS A 60 6.94 -14.05 -1.11
C CYS A 60 7.72 -15.16 -1.81
N VAL A 61 7.70 -15.16 -3.14
CA VAL A 61 8.49 -16.09 -3.97
C VAL A 61 9.73 -15.35 -4.42
N THR A 62 10.90 -15.75 -3.91
CA THR A 62 12.18 -15.12 -4.24
C THR A 62 12.85 -15.67 -5.51
N GLY A 63 12.31 -16.76 -6.08
CA GLY A 63 12.90 -17.50 -7.19
C GLY A 63 14.15 -18.31 -6.81
N MET A 64 14.39 -18.52 -5.51
CA MET A 64 15.49 -19.32 -4.99
C MET A 64 15.10 -20.79 -4.86
N ASN A 65 16.09 -21.68 -4.71
CA ASN A 65 15.87 -23.13 -4.54
C ASN A 65 14.83 -23.45 -3.45
N ASP A 66 14.83 -22.69 -2.37
CA ASP A 66 13.89 -22.87 -1.26
C ASP A 66 12.43 -22.62 -1.67
N ASP A 67 12.17 -21.71 -2.61
CA ASP A 67 10.82 -21.48 -3.15
C ASP A 67 10.34 -22.69 -3.97
N TYR A 68 11.23 -23.34 -4.71
CA TYR A 68 10.88 -24.54 -5.50
C TYR A 68 10.64 -25.75 -4.61
N ILE A 69 11.47 -25.91 -3.57
CA ILE A 69 11.26 -26.90 -2.52
C ILE A 69 9.86 -26.72 -1.91
N ASP A 70 9.46 -25.49 -1.59
CA ASP A 70 8.12 -25.22 -1.08
C ASP A 70 7.01 -25.54 -2.10
N ILE A 71 7.17 -25.09 -3.35
CA ILE A 71 6.18 -25.31 -4.41
C ILE A 71 5.99 -26.81 -4.72
N GLU A 72 7.09 -27.57 -4.85
CA GLU A 72 7.05 -28.97 -5.25
C GLU A 72 6.75 -29.91 -4.06
N LEU A 73 7.38 -29.69 -2.91
CA LEU A 73 7.31 -30.63 -1.78
C LEU A 73 6.20 -30.27 -0.79
N ASN A 74 5.98 -29.00 -0.49
CA ASN A 74 4.97 -28.60 0.50
C ASN A 74 3.60 -28.33 -0.16
N ARG A 75 3.60 -27.81 -1.39
CA ARG A 75 2.37 -27.44 -2.10
C ARG A 75 1.97 -28.44 -3.19
N GLY A 76 2.85 -29.37 -3.55
CA GLY A 76 2.56 -30.46 -4.48
C GLY A 76 2.32 -30.01 -5.93
N ILE A 77 2.86 -28.85 -6.32
CA ILE A 77 2.76 -28.30 -7.67
C ILE A 77 4.09 -28.55 -8.39
N ASN A 78 4.06 -29.17 -9.58
CA ASN A 78 5.28 -29.34 -10.37
C ASN A 78 5.79 -27.98 -10.86
N SER A 79 7.09 -27.71 -10.70
CA SER A 79 7.70 -26.50 -11.25
C SER A 79 7.96 -26.64 -12.75
N ASP A 80 7.66 -25.59 -13.53
CA ASP A 80 8.02 -25.50 -14.95
C ASP A 80 9.52 -25.19 -15.18
N ARG A 81 10.32 -25.16 -14.11
CA ARG A 81 11.76 -24.86 -14.19
C ARG A 81 12.50 -26.00 -14.90
N LYS A 82 12.96 -25.73 -16.11
CA LYS A 82 13.97 -26.56 -16.79
C LYS A 82 15.32 -26.31 -16.12
N ILE A 83 15.78 -27.27 -15.32
CA ILE A 83 17.17 -27.34 -14.83
C ILE A 83 18.06 -27.82 -15.97
#